data_AF-A0A7J2X0J4-F1
#
_entry.id   AF-A0A7J2X0J4-F1
#
_cell.length_a   1.000
_cell.length_b   1.000
_cell.length_c   1.000
_cell.angle_alpha   90.00
_cell.angle_beta   90.00
_cell.angle_gamma   90.00
#
_symmetry.space_group_name_H-M   'P 1'
#
loop_
_entity.id
_entity.type
_entity.pdbx_description
1 polymer ?
#
loop_
_entity_poly.entity_id
_entity_poly.type
_entity_poly.pdbx_seq_one_letter_code
_entity_poly.pdbx_strand_id
1 'polypeptide(L)'
;MSAKKAYEIAVLANRCKECGLCISICPTKVLAVGSKPNLKGFYATVPKYPDKCIGCKLCEYICPDYVLIVKEDGGGKSIGRVIWNDEVDVYEG
;
A
#
# COMPACT_ATOMS: atom_id res chain seq x y z
N MET A 1 -12.34 -22.46 12.72
CA MET A 1 -11.98 -21.55 11.61
C MET A 1 -10.92 -20.59 12.14
N SER A 2 -9.76 -20.48 11.49
CA SER A 2 -8.68 -19.59 11.96
C SER A 2 -9.12 -18.13 11.85
N ALA A 3 -8.79 -17.28 12.83
CA ALA A 3 -9.16 -15.86 12.81
C ALA A 3 -8.58 -15.17 11.56
N LYS A 4 -9.36 -14.28 10.94
CA LYS A 4 -8.89 -13.49 9.79
C LYS A 4 -7.75 -12.58 10.27
N LYS A 5 -6.55 -12.77 9.73
CA LYS A 5 -5.42 -11.87 9.99
C LYS A 5 -5.66 -10.52 9.32
N ALA A 6 -5.15 -9.46 9.94
CA ALA A 6 -5.22 -8.11 9.42
C ALA A 6 -3.84 -7.57 9.09
N TYR A 7 -3.80 -6.65 8.13
CA TYR A 7 -2.55 -6.11 7.63
C TYR A 7 -2.63 -4.60 7.43
N GLU A 8 -1.54 -3.92 7.77
CA GLU A 8 -1.30 -2.53 7.41
C GLU A 8 -0.43 -2.47 6.15
N ILE A 9 -0.84 -1.66 5.17
CA ILE A 9 -0.02 -1.30 4.00
C ILE A 9 0.34 0.19 4.09
N ALA A 10 1.60 0.53 4.29
CA ALA A 10 2.07 1.92 4.27
C ALA A 10 2.82 2.23 2.96
N VAL A 11 2.54 3.40 2.38
CA VAL A 11 3.20 3.92 1.16
C VAL A 11 3.88 5.24 1.45
N LEU A 12 5.17 5.35 1.15
CA LEU A 12 5.93 6.60 1.15
C LEU A 12 5.74 7.33 -0.18
N ALA A 13 4.72 8.18 -0.26
CA ALA A 13 4.23 8.72 -1.52
C ALA A 13 5.28 9.53 -2.28
N ASN A 14 6.08 10.34 -1.59
CA ASN A 14 7.12 11.19 -2.21
C ASN A 14 8.35 10.42 -2.73
N ARG A 15 8.45 9.13 -2.43
CA ARG A 15 9.47 8.24 -2.99
C ARG A 15 8.94 7.41 -4.15
N CYS A 16 7.62 7.25 -4.25
CA CYS A 16 6.99 6.50 -5.33
C CYS A 16 7.15 7.21 -6.67
N LYS A 17 7.48 6.44 -7.71
CA LYS A 17 7.66 6.91 -9.09
C LYS A 17 6.62 6.35 -10.06
N GLU A 18 5.48 5.87 -9.53
CA GLU A 18 4.37 5.35 -10.36
C GLU A 18 4.78 4.24 -11.36
N CYS A 19 5.74 3.38 -11.00
CA CYS A 19 6.22 2.35 -11.93
C CYS A 19 5.23 1.18 -12.16
N GLY A 20 4.18 1.06 -11.33
CA GLY A 20 3.13 0.03 -11.47
C GLY A 20 3.52 -1.41 -11.11
N LEU A 21 4.79 -1.72 -10.83
CA LEU A 21 5.26 -3.09 -10.54
C LEU A 21 4.51 -3.74 -9.37
N CYS A 22 4.31 -2.98 -8.29
CA CYS A 22 3.58 -3.44 -7.09
C CYS A 22 2.11 -3.78 -7.40
N ILE A 23 1.45 -3.02 -8.28
CA ILE A 23 0.06 -3.24 -8.71
C ILE A 23 -0.01 -4.50 -9.58
N SER A 24 0.94 -4.66 -10.50
CA SER A 24 1.02 -5.82 -11.39
C SER A 24 1.19 -7.13 -10.60
N ILE A 25 2.15 -7.18 -9.68
CA ILE A 25 2.48 -8.42 -8.95
C ILE A 25 1.45 -8.77 -7.86
N CYS A 26 0.65 -7.80 -7.38
CA CYS A 26 -0.28 -8.05 -6.28
C CYS A 26 -1.34 -9.10 -6.68
N PRO A 27 -1.40 -10.27 -6.02
CA PRO A 27 -2.32 -11.34 -6.39
C PRO A 27 -3.78 -10.99 -6.05
N THR A 28 -4.00 -10.18 -5.02
CA THR A 28 -5.33 -9.76 -4.56
C THR A 28 -5.75 -8.38 -5.07
N LYS A 29 -4.91 -7.73 -5.91
CA LYS A 29 -5.19 -6.45 -6.59
C LYS A 29 -5.65 -5.33 -5.64
N VAL A 30 -4.98 -5.23 -4.49
CA VAL A 30 -5.33 -4.23 -3.44
C VAL A 30 -4.70 -2.86 -3.65
N LEU A 31 -3.79 -2.73 -4.60
CA LEU A 31 -3.07 -1.51 -4.92
C LEU A 31 -3.60 -0.90 -6.23
N ALA A 32 -3.62 0.42 -6.33
CA ALA A 32 -3.99 1.17 -7.53
C ALA A 32 -3.12 2.43 -7.67
N VAL A 33 -3.12 3.05 -8.85
CA VAL A 33 -2.52 4.40 -9.03
C VAL A 33 -3.40 5.42 -8.31
N GLY A 34 -2.77 6.34 -7.57
CA GLY A 34 -3.46 7.41 -6.85
C GLY A 34 -4.07 8.46 -7.78
N SER A 35 -4.86 9.37 -7.24
CA SER A 35 -5.53 10.45 -7.99
C SER A 35 -4.86 11.82 -7.85
N LYS A 36 -3.88 11.97 -6.95
CA LYS A 36 -3.15 13.22 -6.71
C LYS A 36 -1.64 13.03 -6.95
N PRO A 37 -0.95 14.01 -7.57
CA PRO A 37 0.49 13.95 -7.75
C PRO A 37 1.23 14.19 -6.43
N ASN A 38 2.39 13.55 -6.28
CA ASN A 38 3.35 13.83 -5.20
C ASN A 38 4.24 15.04 -5.55
N LEU A 39 5.18 15.41 -4.67
CA LEU A 39 6.09 16.55 -4.90
C LEU A 39 6.93 16.47 -6.18
N LYS A 40 7.08 15.28 -6.76
CA LYS A 40 7.84 15.04 -8.00
C LYS A 40 6.95 14.92 -9.22
N GLY A 41 5.63 15.11 -9.08
CA GLY A 41 4.66 15.00 -10.16
C GLY A 41 4.15 13.59 -10.45
N PHE A 42 4.54 12.57 -9.67
CA PHE A 42 4.07 11.19 -9.88
C PHE A 42 2.79 10.91 -9.11
N TYR A 43 1.89 10.11 -9.69
CA TYR A 43 0.67 9.64 -9.02
C TYR A 43 1.00 8.39 -8.20
N ALA A 44 1.43 8.60 -6.96
CA ALA A 44 1.88 7.52 -6.10
C ALA A 44 0.83 6.41 -5.97
N THR A 45 1.30 5.15 -5.86
CA THR A 45 0.42 4.01 -5.60
C THR A 45 -0.34 4.18 -4.28
N VAL A 46 -1.60 3.78 -4.25
CA VAL A 46 -2.47 3.80 -3.07
C VAL A 46 -3.06 2.41 -2.76
N PRO A 47 -3.27 2.07 -1.49
CA PRO A 47 -3.92 0.83 -1.07
C PRO A 47 -5.45 0.95 -1.18
N LYS A 48 -6.00 0.71 -2.38
CA LYS A 48 -7.43 0.86 -2.68
C LYS A 48 -8.34 -0.12 -1.92
N TYR A 49 -7.86 -1.35 -1.63
CA TYR A 49 -8.65 -2.41 -0.97
C TYR A 49 -7.86 -3.14 0.13
N PRO A 50 -7.45 -2.46 1.22
CA PRO A 50 -6.53 -3.02 2.19
C PRO A 50 -7.10 -4.24 2.96
N ASP A 51 -8.43 -4.35 3.08
CA ASP A 51 -9.17 -5.48 3.66
C ASP A 51 -8.94 -6.84 2.99
N LYS A 52 -8.46 -6.82 1.75
CA LYS A 52 -8.14 -8.00 0.93
C LYS A 52 -6.63 -8.31 0.90
N CYS A 53 -5.82 -7.56 1.65
CA CYS A 53 -4.41 -7.86 1.78
C CYS A 53 -4.24 -9.20 2.52
N ILE A 54 -3.35 -10.06 2.00
CA ILE A 54 -3.01 -11.36 2.60
C ILE A 54 -1.60 -11.38 3.19
N GLY A 55 -0.94 -10.22 3.28
CA GLY A 55 0.38 -10.11 3.90
C GLY A 55 1.53 -10.79 3.14
N CYS A 56 1.39 -11.07 1.84
CA CYS A 56 2.40 -11.81 1.06
C CYS A 56 3.73 -11.03 0.81
N LYS A 57 3.74 -9.72 1.04
CA LYS A 57 4.90 -8.81 0.89
C LYS A 57 5.55 -8.73 -0.49
N LEU A 58 4.99 -9.37 -1.53
CA LEU A 58 5.51 -9.29 -2.90
C LEU A 58 5.67 -7.85 -3.40
N CYS A 59 4.74 -6.98 -3.04
CA CYS A 59 4.78 -5.57 -3.40
C CYS A 59 5.93 -4.78 -2.73
N GLU A 60 6.39 -5.21 -1.56
CA GLU A 60 7.58 -4.65 -0.90
C GLU A 60 8.85 -5.11 -1.63
N TYR A 61 8.96 -6.42 -1.89
CA TYR A 61 10.16 -7.01 -2.48
C TYR A 61 10.40 -6.58 -3.92
N ILE A 62 9.34 -6.38 -4.71
CA ILE A 62 9.48 -5.94 -6.10
C ILE A 62 9.77 -4.45 -6.23
N CYS A 63 9.56 -3.66 -5.17
CA CYS A 63 9.66 -2.21 -5.27
C CYS A 63 11.13 -1.78 -5.31
N PRO A 64 11.62 -1.20 -6.42
CA PRO A 64 13.03 -0.79 -6.53
C PRO A 64 13.39 0.37 -5.59
N ASP A 65 12.40 1.12 -5.13
CA ASP A 65 12.55 2.29 -4.26
C ASP A 65 12.13 2.01 -2.79
N TYR A 66 11.75 0.76 -2.47
CA TYR A 66 11.32 0.33 -1.13
C TYR A 66 10.28 1.24 -0.45
N VAL A 67 9.28 1.67 -1.22
CA VAL A 67 8.28 2.66 -0.76
C VAL A 67 7.07 2.04 -0.06
N LEU A 68 6.92 0.72 -0.14
CA LEU A 68 5.81 -0.05 0.40
C LEU A 68 6.28 -0.84 1.62
N ILE A 69 5.46 -0.87 2.66
CA ILE A 69 5.70 -1.63 3.90
C ILE A 69 4.41 -2.37 4.25
N VAL A 70 4.46 -3.68 4.48
CA VAL A 70 3.31 -4.49 4.92
C VAL A 70 3.60 -5.10 6.29
N LYS A 71 2.75 -4.77 7.27
CA LYS A 71 2.83 -5.27 8.64
C LYS A 71 1.59 -6.08 8.99
N GLU A 72 1.76 -7.14 9.78
CA GLU A 72 0.62 -7.84 10.41
C GLU A 72 0.13 -6.97 11.56
N ASP A 73 -1.16 -6.65 11.55
CA ASP A 73 -1.83 -5.92 12.63
C ASP A 73 -2.65 -6.96 13.41
N GLY A 74 -2.37 -7.12 14.69
CA GLY A 74 -2.63 -8.33 15.51
C GLY A 74 -4.10 -8.67 15.80
N GLY A 75 -4.97 -8.68 14.80
CA GLY A 75 -6.41 -8.97 14.89
C GLY A 75 -7.32 -7.76 14.64
N GLY A 76 -6.77 -6.64 14.16
CA GLY A 76 -7.51 -5.42 13.84
C GLY A 76 -8.23 -5.42 12.48
N LYS A 77 -8.63 -4.24 12.01
CA LYS A 77 -9.11 -4.04 10.64
C LYS A 77 -7.89 -3.77 9.76
N SER A 78 -7.78 -4.40 8.59
CA SER A 78 -6.70 -4.06 7.66
C SER A 78 -6.85 -2.61 7.19
N ILE A 79 -5.76 -1.88 7.16
CA ILE A 79 -5.73 -0.47 6.77
C ILE A 79 -4.61 -0.19 5.78
N GLY A 80 -4.81 0.84 4.98
CA GLY A 80 -3.82 1.41 4.11
C GLY A 80 -3.46 2.83 4.55
N ARG A 81 -2.17 3.19 4.54
CA ARG A 81 -1.69 4.54 4.82
C ARG A 81 -0.86 5.03 3.65
N VAL A 82 -1.11 6.26 3.22
CA VAL A 82 -0.28 6.94 2.23
C VAL A 82 0.29 8.17 2.89
N ILE A 83 1.60 8.19 3.07
CA ILE A 83 2.33 9.22 3.79
C ILE A 83 2.91 10.20 2.76
N TRP A 84 2.33 11.40 2.76
CA TRP A 84 2.82 12.60 2.09
C TRP A 84 3.70 13.38 3.07
N ASN A 85 4.29 14.52 2.69
CA ASN A 85 5.12 15.26 3.65
C ASN A 85 4.23 15.79 4.76
N ASP A 86 4.24 15.10 5.89
CA ASP A 86 3.50 15.40 7.11
C ASP A 86 1.97 15.20 7.04
N GLU A 87 1.43 14.80 5.89
CA GLU A 87 0.02 14.44 5.72
C GLU A 87 -0.15 12.93 5.49
N VAL A 88 -1.19 12.33 6.08
CA VAL A 88 -1.47 10.89 5.94
C VAL A 88 -2.89 10.71 5.42
N ASP A 89 -3.03 10.07 4.25
CA ASP A 89 -4.32 9.55 3.81
C ASP A 89 -4.49 8.13 4.35
N VAL A 90 -5.64 7.86 4.96
CA VAL A 90 -6.01 6.54 5.47
C VAL A 90 -7.06 5.92 4.57
N TYR A 91 -6.80 4.68 4.16
CA TYR A 91 -7.70 3.84 3.38
C TYR A 91 -8.16 2.73 4.30
N GLU A 92 -9.47 2.64 4.50
CA GLU A 92 -10.07 1.59 5.32
C GLU A 92 -10.91 0.68 4.41
N GLY A 93 -11.01 -0.60 4.76
CA GLY A 93 -11.99 -1.52 4.15
C GLY A 93 -13.04 -1.94 5.15
#